data_AF-A0A7J9Z2R3-F1
#
_entry.id   AF-A0A7J9Z2R3-F1
#
_cell.length_a   1.000
_cell.length_b   1.000
_cell.length_c   1.000
_cell.angle_alpha   90.00
_cell.angle_beta   90.00
_cell.angle_gamma   90.00
#
_symmetry.space_group_name_H-M   'P 1'
#
loop_
_entity.id
_entity.type
_entity.pdbx_description
1 polymer ?
#
loop_
_entity_poly.entity_id
_entity_poly.type
_entity_poly.pdbx_seq_one_letter_code
_entity_poly.pdbx_strand_id
1 'polypeptide(L)'
;MGELIVLRHGETEWSRTGRHTGRTDVPLSAHGEDQARGLLPALRRRGVVRTFVSPAKRAGLTARLAGLRGAEVDADLWEWDYGAYEGRTTEQIRQGRPPGGGLDHGEDPLAAVVREVTEETGYECAVDRLLGVEGRRVRFTRKPPVDMHAVRVFYEAHVVGGELRHEKNGSTDRAEWFDLDAVADLIRSELVDRGLRYLADRPATGNLG
;
A
#
# COMPACT_ATOMS: atom_id res chain seq x y z
N MET A 1 -15.28 5.61 41.40
CA MET A 1 -14.20 5.41 40.40
C MET A 1 -14.86 4.77 39.18
N GLY A 2 -14.70 5.34 37.99
CA GLY A 2 -15.27 4.78 36.75
C GLY A 2 -14.33 3.75 36.11
N GLU A 3 -14.89 2.78 35.38
CA GLU A 3 -14.14 1.82 34.56
C GLU A 3 -14.38 2.15 33.09
N LEU A 4 -13.30 2.19 32.30
CA LEU A 4 -13.36 2.33 30.84
C LEU A 4 -12.92 1.01 30.20
N ILE A 5 -13.76 0.46 29.32
CA ILE A 5 -13.44 -0.75 28.55
C ILE A 5 -13.23 -0.35 27.09
N VAL A 6 -12.05 -0.64 26.56
CA VAL A 6 -11.73 -0.43 25.14
C VAL A 6 -11.84 -1.76 24.41
N LEU A 7 -12.66 -1.80 23.37
CA LEU A 7 -12.88 -2.98 22.52
C LEU A 7 -12.48 -2.66 21.10
N ARG A 8 -11.59 -3.48 20.53
CA ARG A 8 -11.31 -3.47 19.09
C ARG A 8 -12.42 -4.24 18.36
N HIS A 9 -12.74 -3.85 17.13
CA HIS A 9 -13.63 -4.63 16.28
C HIS A 9 -13.06 -6.04 16.04
N GLY A 10 -13.93 -7.00 15.73
CA GLY A 10 -13.52 -8.36 15.35
C GLY A 10 -12.69 -8.39 14.07
N GLU A 11 -12.05 -9.53 13.80
CA GLU A 11 -11.25 -9.75 12.58
C GLU A 11 -12.02 -9.41 11.29
N THR A 12 -11.34 -8.73 10.36
CA THR A 12 -11.70 -8.57 8.95
C THR A 12 -10.69 -9.28 8.05
N GLU A 13 -11.01 -9.48 6.76
CA GLU A 13 -10.06 -10.05 5.79
C GLU A 13 -8.73 -9.28 5.77
N TRP A 14 -8.78 -7.95 5.85
CA TRP A 14 -7.59 -7.10 5.82
C TRP A 14 -6.76 -7.23 7.09
N SER A 15 -7.39 -7.19 8.27
CA SER A 15 -6.65 -7.42 9.53
C SER A 15 -6.00 -8.81 9.58
N ARG A 16 -6.68 -9.84 9.06
CA ARG A 16 -6.16 -11.21 8.98
C ARG A 16 -4.94 -11.33 8.07
N THR A 17 -4.90 -10.51 7.02
CA THR A 17 -3.82 -10.52 6.01
C THR A 17 -2.76 -9.43 6.25
N GLY A 18 -2.80 -8.75 7.40
CA GLY A 18 -1.85 -7.70 7.74
C GLY A 18 -1.98 -6.42 6.91
N ARG A 19 -3.13 -6.23 6.23
CA ARG A 19 -3.42 -5.03 5.45
C ARG A 19 -3.96 -3.91 6.33
N HIS A 20 -3.47 -2.69 6.09
CA HIS A 20 -3.92 -1.50 6.81
C HIS A 20 -5.39 -1.22 6.51
N THR A 21 -6.21 -1.18 7.57
CA THR A 21 -7.66 -0.91 7.48
C THR A 21 -7.92 0.44 8.12
N GLY A 22 -8.20 1.44 7.29
CA GLY A 22 -8.53 2.79 7.74
C GLY A 22 -10.02 3.04 7.68
N ARG A 23 -10.43 4.00 6.86
CA ARG A 23 -11.82 4.40 6.69
C ARG A 23 -12.62 3.48 5.78
N THR A 24 -11.96 2.67 4.94
CA THR A 24 -12.64 1.66 4.13
C THR A 24 -13.41 0.69 5.02
N ASP A 25 -14.69 0.49 4.70
CA ASP A 25 -15.60 -0.29 5.51
C ASP A 25 -15.56 -1.79 5.14
N VAL A 26 -14.47 -2.43 5.55
CA VAL A 26 -14.25 -3.87 5.34
C VAL A 26 -15.12 -4.67 6.32
N PRO A 27 -15.94 -5.63 5.85
CA PRO A 27 -16.78 -6.43 6.73
C PRO A 27 -15.97 -7.35 7.65
N LEU A 28 -16.59 -7.79 8.75
CA LEU A 28 -16.02 -8.84 9.60
C LEU A 28 -15.89 -10.16 8.82
N SER A 29 -14.86 -10.94 9.14
CA SER A 29 -14.81 -12.35 8.76
C SER A 29 -15.77 -13.16 9.63
N ALA A 30 -16.07 -14.40 9.22
CA ALA A 30 -16.84 -15.32 10.07
C ALA A 30 -16.17 -15.51 11.44
N HIS A 31 -14.84 -15.62 11.45
CA HIS A 31 -14.06 -15.70 12.69
C HIS A 31 -14.18 -14.41 13.53
N GLY A 32 -14.16 -13.24 12.90
CA GLY A 32 -14.36 -11.95 13.59
C GLY A 32 -15.74 -11.81 14.23
N GLU A 33 -16.79 -12.36 13.60
CA GLU A 33 -18.11 -12.43 14.23
C GLU A 33 -18.11 -13.34 15.47
N ASP A 34 -17.44 -14.48 15.41
CA ASP A 34 -17.33 -15.41 16.54
C ASP A 34 -16.53 -14.82 17.70
N GLN A 35 -15.45 -14.09 17.41
CA GLN A 35 -14.72 -13.29 18.40
C GLN A 35 -15.66 -12.30 19.10
N ALA A 36 -16.48 -11.58 18.34
CA ALA A 36 -17.43 -10.61 18.90
C ALA A 36 -18.49 -11.28 19.79
N ARG A 37 -19.07 -12.41 19.36
CA ARG A 37 -20.03 -13.19 20.17
C ARG A 37 -19.39 -13.71 21.46
N GLY A 38 -18.13 -14.10 21.41
CA GLY A 38 -17.37 -14.60 22.57
C GLY A 38 -17.21 -13.58 23.69
N LEU A 39 -17.34 -12.28 23.42
CA LEU A 39 -17.24 -11.21 24.42
C LEU A 39 -18.48 -11.10 25.33
N LEU A 40 -19.64 -11.60 24.87
CA LEU A 40 -20.93 -11.43 25.54
C LEU A 40 -20.91 -11.83 27.03
N PRO A 41 -20.39 -13.00 27.45
CA PRO A 41 -20.42 -13.41 28.86
C PRO A 41 -19.59 -12.49 29.75
N ALA A 42 -18.46 -12.00 29.26
CA ALA A 42 -17.56 -11.12 30.00
C ALA A 42 -18.17 -9.73 30.19
N LEU A 43 -18.71 -9.14 29.12
CA LEU A 43 -19.30 -7.80 29.15
C LEU A 43 -20.59 -7.76 29.98
N ARG A 44 -21.40 -8.83 29.95
CA ARG A 44 -22.58 -8.95 30.81
C ARG A 44 -22.24 -8.87 32.29
N ARG A 45 -21.15 -9.51 32.74
CA ARG A 45 -20.72 -9.46 34.14
C ARG A 45 -20.24 -8.08 34.59
N ARG A 46 -19.83 -7.23 33.64
CA ARG A 46 -19.34 -5.88 33.91
C ARG A 46 -20.45 -4.84 34.04
N GLY A 47 -21.68 -5.14 33.58
CA GLY A 47 -22.81 -4.21 33.69
C GLY A 47 -22.58 -2.91 32.92
N VAL A 48 -22.14 -2.98 31.66
CA VAL A 48 -21.83 -1.81 30.83
C VAL A 48 -23.03 -0.85 30.75
N VAL A 49 -22.86 0.38 31.23
CA VAL A 49 -23.92 1.39 31.32
C VAL A 49 -23.97 2.36 30.15
N ARG A 50 -22.87 2.50 29.40
CA ARG A 50 -22.78 3.36 28.21
C ARG A 50 -21.80 2.77 27.21
N THR A 51 -22.14 2.85 25.93
CA THR A 51 -21.31 2.33 24.83
C THR A 51 -21.21 3.40 23.75
N PHE A 52 -19.98 3.70 23.33
CA PHE A 52 -19.70 4.49 22.13
C PHE A 52 -19.08 3.58 21.08
N VAL A 53 -19.35 3.83 19.81
CA VAL A 53 -18.85 3.01 18.70
C VAL A 53 -18.42 3.87 17.53
N SER A 54 -17.33 3.44 16.88
CA SER A 54 -16.89 3.97 15.59
C SER A 54 -18.02 3.91 14.56
N PRO A 55 -18.12 4.84 13.60
CA PRO A 55 -19.18 4.75 12.60
C PRO A 55 -18.96 3.63 11.56
N ALA A 56 -17.79 2.97 11.56
CA ALA A 56 -17.52 1.81 10.71
C ALA A 56 -18.46 0.62 11.00
N LYS A 57 -19.02 -0.03 9.96
CA LYS A 57 -19.96 -1.15 10.12
C LYS A 57 -19.36 -2.31 10.90
N ARG A 58 -18.06 -2.59 10.71
CA ARG A 58 -17.35 -3.65 11.46
C ARG A 58 -17.36 -3.42 12.98
N ALA A 59 -17.26 -2.17 13.43
CA ALA A 59 -17.33 -1.82 14.84
C ALA A 59 -18.77 -1.94 15.36
N GLY A 60 -19.75 -1.40 14.62
CA GLY A 60 -21.16 -1.53 14.95
C GLY A 60 -21.63 -2.99 15.03
N LEU A 61 -21.19 -3.83 14.10
CA LEU A 61 -21.49 -5.27 14.11
C LEU A 61 -20.85 -5.98 15.30
N THR A 62 -19.60 -5.64 15.63
CA THR A 62 -18.90 -6.18 16.81
C THR A 62 -19.68 -5.85 18.09
N ALA A 63 -20.03 -4.57 18.29
CA ALA A 63 -20.78 -4.13 19.48
C ALA A 63 -22.13 -4.88 19.61
N ARG A 64 -22.85 -5.01 18.49
CA ARG A 64 -24.12 -5.74 18.44
C ARG A 64 -23.97 -7.21 18.84
N LEU A 65 -22.99 -7.92 18.27
CA LEU A 65 -22.73 -9.34 18.56
C LEU A 65 -22.21 -9.56 19.99
N ALA A 66 -21.48 -8.59 20.53
CA ALA A 66 -21.01 -8.57 21.91
C ALA A 66 -22.13 -8.24 22.94
N GLY A 67 -23.34 -7.95 22.47
CA GLY A 67 -24.51 -7.65 23.30
C GLY A 67 -24.55 -6.23 23.88
N LEU A 68 -23.72 -5.33 23.36
CA LEU A 68 -23.72 -3.92 23.72
C LEU A 68 -24.88 -3.22 22.99
N ARG A 69 -25.95 -2.92 23.72
CA ARG A 69 -27.16 -2.28 23.19
C ARG A 69 -27.09 -0.77 23.36
N GLY A 70 -27.79 -0.02 22.50
CA GLY A 70 -27.86 1.44 22.59
C GLY A 70 -26.50 2.12 22.39
N ALA A 71 -25.62 1.54 21.58
CA ALA A 71 -24.32 2.15 21.28
C ALA A 71 -24.52 3.46 20.51
N GLU A 72 -23.95 4.53 21.04
CA GLU A 72 -23.93 5.85 20.41
C GLU A 72 -22.77 5.90 19.41
N VAL A 73 -23.06 6.34 18.18
CA VAL A 73 -22.01 6.50 17.18
C VAL A 73 -21.22 7.76 17.50
N ASP A 74 -19.92 7.62 17.65
CA ASP A 74 -18.99 8.71 17.90
C ASP A 74 -18.02 8.81 16.72
N ALA A 75 -18.02 9.96 16.04
CA ALA A 75 -17.18 10.22 14.88
C ALA A 75 -15.69 10.23 15.22
N ASP A 76 -15.34 10.59 16.46
CA ASP A 76 -13.95 10.66 16.93
C ASP A 76 -13.37 9.26 17.19
N LEU A 77 -14.20 8.21 17.18
CA LEU A 77 -13.78 6.80 17.24
C LEU A 77 -13.50 6.20 15.86
N TRP A 78 -13.49 6.99 14.78
CA TRP A 78 -13.08 6.48 13.48
C TRP A 78 -11.58 6.16 13.46
N GLU A 79 -11.22 5.07 12.79
CA GLU A 79 -9.82 4.76 12.48
C GLU A 79 -9.15 5.86 11.65
N TRP A 80 -7.82 5.86 11.72
CA TRP A 80 -6.98 6.73 10.91
C TRP A 80 -7.25 6.52 9.41
N ASP A 81 -7.30 7.63 8.67
CA ASP A 81 -7.36 7.61 7.21
C ASP A 81 -5.97 7.32 6.66
N TYR A 82 -5.75 6.08 6.23
CA TYR A 82 -4.47 5.64 5.68
C TYR A 82 -4.33 5.99 4.19
N GLY A 83 -5.34 6.61 3.56
CA GLY A 83 -5.29 7.03 2.16
C GLY A 83 -4.86 5.90 1.21
N ALA A 84 -3.82 6.16 0.42
CA ALA A 84 -3.28 5.23 -0.58
C ALA A 84 -2.75 3.90 -0.01
N TYR A 85 -2.53 3.82 1.30
CA TYR A 85 -2.06 2.61 1.97
C TYR A 85 -3.17 1.65 2.39
N GLU A 86 -4.44 2.08 2.34
CA GLU A 86 -5.54 1.19 2.67
C GLU A 86 -5.53 -0.06 1.78
N GLY A 87 -5.65 -1.23 2.40
CA GLY A 87 -5.57 -2.52 1.71
C GLY A 87 -4.16 -2.98 1.36
N ARG A 88 -3.11 -2.21 1.66
CA ARG A 88 -1.71 -2.63 1.54
C ARG A 88 -1.18 -3.18 2.86
N THR A 89 -0.24 -4.12 2.81
CA THR A 89 0.52 -4.55 3.99
C THR A 89 1.66 -3.58 4.29
N THR A 90 2.18 -3.60 5.51
CA THR A 90 3.37 -2.79 5.87
C THR A 90 4.57 -3.10 4.97
N GLU A 91 4.73 -4.36 4.57
CA GLU A 91 5.77 -4.78 3.63
C GLU A 91 5.58 -4.12 2.25
N GLN A 92 4.35 -4.11 1.72
CA GLN A 92 4.03 -3.47 0.44
C GLN A 92 4.21 -1.96 0.47
N ILE A 93 3.94 -1.31 1.62
CA ILE A 93 4.16 0.13 1.78
C ILE A 93 5.66 0.45 1.82
N ARG A 94 6.44 -0.37 2.52
CA ARG A 94 7.89 -0.17 2.67
C ARG A 94 8.70 -0.62 1.46
N GLN A 95 8.06 -1.24 0.47
CA GLN A 95 8.74 -1.83 -0.67
C GLN A 95 9.29 -0.74 -1.61
N GLY A 96 10.61 -0.55 -1.59
CA GLY A 96 11.30 0.39 -2.47
C GLY A 96 11.25 -0.03 -3.95
N ARG A 97 11.23 0.96 -4.84
CA ARG A 97 11.34 0.77 -6.30
C ARG A 97 12.25 1.84 -6.90
N PRO A 98 12.85 1.60 -8.07
CA PRO A 98 13.50 2.68 -8.83
C PRO A 98 12.44 3.71 -9.22
N PRO A 99 12.81 4.99 -9.39
CA PRO A 99 11.87 5.97 -9.88
C PRO A 99 11.36 5.60 -11.27
N GLY A 100 10.06 5.77 -11.50
CA GLY A 100 9.40 5.40 -12.74
C GLY A 100 7.94 5.01 -12.56
N GLY A 101 7.17 5.17 -13.64
CA GLY A 101 5.73 4.93 -13.62
C GLY A 101 5.14 4.59 -14.98
N GLY A 102 3.88 4.98 -15.16
CA GLY A 102 3.10 4.65 -16.35
C GLY A 102 3.39 5.61 -17.49
N LEU A 103 3.12 5.15 -18.72
CA LEU A 103 3.06 6.05 -19.87
C LEU A 103 1.64 6.62 -19.99
N ASP A 104 1.57 7.92 -20.27
CA ASP A 104 0.34 8.53 -20.75
C ASP A 104 0.07 8.15 -22.20
N HIS A 105 -1.19 8.27 -22.62
CA HIS A 105 -1.58 7.93 -23.99
C HIS A 105 -0.85 8.81 -25.01
N GLY A 106 -0.01 8.19 -25.84
CA GLY A 106 0.77 8.88 -26.88
C GLY A 106 2.08 9.48 -26.37
N GLU A 107 2.44 9.26 -25.10
CA GLU A 107 3.69 9.73 -24.53
C GLU A 107 4.89 8.91 -25.05
N ASP A 108 6.02 9.59 -25.28
CA ASP A 108 7.28 8.94 -25.59
C ASP A 108 7.88 8.29 -24.32
N PRO A 109 8.37 7.04 -24.36
CA PRO A 109 8.93 6.38 -23.17
C PRO A 109 10.10 7.11 -22.49
N LEU A 110 10.93 7.84 -23.26
CA LEU A 110 12.02 8.64 -22.67
C LEU A 110 11.48 9.88 -21.96
N ALA A 111 10.43 10.51 -22.52
CA ALA A 111 9.75 11.62 -21.86
C ALA A 111 9.08 11.14 -20.55
N ALA A 112 8.45 9.97 -20.58
CA ALA A 112 7.80 9.38 -19.42
C ALA A 112 8.79 9.13 -18.28
N VAL A 113 9.95 8.52 -18.54
CA VAL A 113 10.92 8.25 -17.46
C VAL A 113 11.48 9.55 -16.86
N VAL A 114 11.72 10.59 -17.66
CA VAL A 114 12.19 11.88 -17.16
C VAL A 114 11.11 12.57 -16.30
N ARG A 115 9.86 12.57 -16.75
CA ARG A 115 8.71 13.09 -16.00
C ARG A 115 8.56 12.36 -14.66
N GLU A 116 8.51 11.04 -14.68
CA GLU A 116 8.30 10.20 -13.48
C GLU A 116 9.44 10.38 -12.47
N VAL A 117 10.70 10.43 -12.91
CA VAL A 117 11.83 10.73 -12.00
C VAL A 117 11.65 12.08 -11.31
N THR A 118 11.20 13.10 -12.06
CA THR A 118 10.96 14.45 -11.52
C THR A 118 9.78 14.47 -10.54
N GLU A 119 8.68 13.79 -10.87
CA GLU A 119 7.48 13.72 -10.05
C GLU A 119 7.75 13.01 -8.72
N GLU A 120 8.42 11.86 -8.78
CA GLU A 120 8.64 10.98 -7.62
C GLU A 120 9.78 11.43 -6.71
N THR A 121 10.82 12.06 -7.27
CA THR A 121 12.05 12.36 -6.52
C THR A 121 12.40 13.85 -6.45
N GLY A 122 11.78 14.69 -7.29
CA GLY A 122 12.14 16.10 -7.43
C GLY A 122 13.40 16.38 -8.26
N TYR A 123 14.11 15.34 -8.72
CA TYR A 123 15.29 15.51 -9.58
C TYR A 123 14.92 15.58 -11.06
N GLU A 124 15.62 16.45 -11.77
CA GLU A 124 15.68 16.41 -13.22
C GLU A 124 16.80 15.46 -13.65
N CYS A 125 16.53 14.62 -14.65
CA CYS A 125 17.51 13.65 -15.13
C CYS A 125 17.68 13.70 -16.66
N ALA A 126 18.85 13.25 -17.12
CA ALA A 126 19.10 12.93 -18.51
C ALA A 126 19.27 11.43 -18.66
N VAL A 127 18.59 10.84 -19.65
CA VAL A 127 18.72 9.42 -19.96
C VAL A 127 20.02 9.17 -20.72
N ASP A 128 20.86 8.29 -20.20
CA ASP A 128 22.14 7.92 -20.79
C ASP A 128 21.99 6.82 -21.82
N ARG A 129 21.23 5.77 -21.48
CA ARG A 129 21.00 4.63 -22.38
C ARG A 129 19.80 3.78 -21.97
N LEU A 130 19.29 3.04 -22.95
CA LEU A 130 18.41 1.89 -22.73
C LEU A 130 19.23 0.73 -22.12
N LEU A 131 18.78 0.21 -20.99
CA LEU A 131 19.35 -0.99 -20.36
C LEU A 131 18.62 -2.27 -20.82
N GLY A 132 17.32 -2.19 -21.02
CA GLY A 132 16.56 -3.33 -21.53
C GLY A 132 15.04 -3.14 -21.52
N VAL A 133 14.36 -4.13 -22.08
CA VAL A 133 12.90 -4.20 -22.21
C VAL A 133 12.44 -5.57 -21.74
N GLU A 134 11.39 -5.61 -20.93
CA GLU A 134 10.74 -6.86 -20.52
C GLU A 134 9.23 -6.81 -20.71
N GLY A 135 8.65 -7.94 -21.08
CA GLY A 135 7.21 -8.16 -21.08
C GLY A 135 6.77 -8.90 -19.82
N ARG A 136 5.69 -8.45 -19.19
CA ARG A 136 5.10 -9.12 -18.01
C ARG A 136 3.59 -9.16 -18.11
N ARG A 137 3.04 -10.37 -18.17
CA ARG A 137 1.58 -10.57 -18.08
C ARG A 137 1.13 -10.43 -16.62
N VAL A 138 0.19 -9.52 -16.38
CA VAL A 138 -0.41 -9.23 -15.08
C VAL A 138 -1.90 -9.47 -15.17
N ARG A 139 -2.42 -10.37 -14.32
CA ARG A 139 -3.85 -10.61 -14.19
C ARG A 139 -4.34 -10.01 -12.87
N PHE A 140 -5.15 -8.97 -12.97
CA PHE A 140 -5.78 -8.34 -11.82
C PHE A 140 -7.11 -9.03 -11.51
N THR A 141 -7.25 -9.54 -10.30
CA THR A 141 -8.48 -10.18 -9.77
C THR A 141 -9.53 -9.15 -9.30
N ARG A 142 -9.54 -7.96 -9.93
CA ARG A 142 -10.57 -6.94 -9.69
C ARG A 142 -11.84 -7.26 -10.48
N LYS A 143 -12.94 -6.51 -10.27
CA LYS A 143 -14.18 -6.64 -11.04
C LYS A 143 -14.38 -5.38 -11.91
N PRO A 144 -14.44 -5.50 -13.26
CA PRO A 144 -14.21 -6.72 -14.06
C PRO A 144 -12.74 -7.18 -14.00
N PRO A 145 -12.45 -8.48 -14.20
CA PRO A 145 -11.07 -8.96 -14.26
C PRO A 145 -10.33 -8.30 -15.40
N VAL A 146 -9.07 -7.95 -15.17
CA VAL A 146 -8.22 -7.34 -16.20
C VAL A 146 -7.00 -8.20 -16.43
N ASP A 147 -6.85 -8.65 -17.66
CA ASP A 147 -5.65 -9.32 -18.15
C ASP A 147 -4.86 -8.32 -18.98
N MET A 148 -3.65 -7.98 -18.50
CA MET A 148 -2.82 -6.95 -19.08
C MET A 148 -1.43 -7.50 -19.38
N HIS A 149 -0.85 -7.08 -20.49
CA HIS A 149 0.58 -7.29 -20.76
C HIS A 149 1.31 -5.96 -20.57
N ALA A 150 2.12 -5.86 -19.52
CA ALA A 150 2.97 -4.71 -19.29
C ALA A 150 4.25 -4.86 -20.12
N VAL A 151 4.66 -3.80 -20.80
CA VAL A 151 6.00 -3.67 -21.36
C VAL A 151 6.73 -2.67 -20.47
N ARG A 152 7.83 -3.10 -19.85
CA ARG A 152 8.66 -2.28 -18.97
C ARG A 152 9.98 -1.99 -19.66
N VAL A 153 10.39 -0.73 -19.60
CA VAL A 153 11.63 -0.27 -20.22
C VAL A 153 12.52 0.27 -19.12
N PHE A 154 13.76 -0.22 -19.06
CA PHE A 154 14.74 0.16 -18.06
C PHE A 154 15.78 1.06 -18.69
N TYR A 155 16.10 2.16 -18.01
CA TYR A 155 17.07 3.15 -18.46
C TYR A 155 18.15 3.37 -17.41
N GLU A 156 19.36 3.67 -17.87
CA GLU A 156 20.39 4.31 -17.07
C GLU A 156 20.26 5.81 -17.29
N ALA A 157 20.30 6.58 -16.21
CA ALA A 157 20.15 8.03 -16.24
C ALA A 157 20.98 8.66 -15.11
N HIS A 158 21.34 9.93 -15.29
CA HIS A 158 22.01 10.72 -14.26
C HIS A 158 21.23 12.00 -13.97
N VAL A 159 21.37 12.49 -12.73
CA VAL A 159 20.77 13.76 -12.31
C VAL A 159 21.51 14.91 -12.97
N VAL A 160 20.74 15.85 -13.52
CA VAL A 160 21.25 17.09 -14.13
C VAL A 160 20.79 18.35 -13.39
N GLY A 161 19.81 18.22 -12.50
CA GLY A 161 19.25 19.33 -11.75
C GLY A 161 18.19 18.89 -10.76
N GLY A 162 17.52 19.87 -10.14
CA GLY A 162 16.51 19.65 -9.11
C GLY A 162 17.09 19.32 -7.74
N GLU A 163 16.19 19.07 -6.79
CA GLU A 163 16.52 18.76 -5.41
C GLU A 163 15.61 17.65 -4.90
N LEU A 164 16.14 16.82 -3.99
CA LEU A 164 15.39 15.71 -3.43
C LEU A 164 14.11 16.21 -2.75
N ARG A 165 12.98 15.72 -3.25
CA ARG A 165 11.65 16.02 -2.72
C ARG A 165 10.79 14.77 -2.81
N HIS A 166 9.97 14.56 -1.79
CA HIS A 166 8.97 13.49 -1.83
C HIS A 166 7.74 13.93 -2.63
N GLU A 167 7.17 12.99 -3.38
CA GLU A 167 5.94 13.23 -4.13
C GLU A 167 4.81 13.68 -3.18
N LYS A 168 4.00 14.64 -3.62
CA LYS A 168 2.83 15.11 -2.85
C LYS A 168 1.57 14.57 -3.53
N ASN A 169 0.78 13.78 -2.81
CA ASN A 169 -0.47 13.17 -3.29
C ASN A 169 -0.32 12.15 -4.43
N GLY A 170 0.85 11.53 -4.57
CA GLY A 170 1.08 10.47 -5.55
C GLY A 170 1.36 9.11 -4.92
N SER A 171 2.03 8.24 -5.67
CA SER A 171 2.23 6.85 -5.26
C SER A 171 3.53 6.60 -4.51
N THR A 172 4.43 7.59 -4.49
CA THR A 172 5.73 7.53 -3.84
C THR A 172 5.74 8.34 -2.55
N ASP A 173 6.04 7.67 -1.44
CA ASP A 173 5.98 8.27 -0.10
C ASP A 173 7.27 8.97 0.30
N ARG A 174 8.38 8.38 -0.12
CA ARG A 174 9.73 8.79 0.23
C ARG A 174 10.66 8.43 -0.92
N ALA A 175 11.53 9.36 -1.27
CA ALA A 175 12.63 9.17 -2.20
C ALA A 175 13.93 9.37 -1.43
N GLU A 176 14.92 8.50 -1.66
CA GLU A 176 16.22 8.51 -1.00
C GLU A 176 17.29 7.97 -1.93
N TRP A 177 18.53 8.41 -1.72
CA TRP A 177 19.71 7.80 -2.32
C TRP A 177 20.21 6.66 -1.44
N PHE A 178 20.58 5.57 -2.09
CA PHE A 178 21.23 4.43 -1.46
C PHE A 178 22.48 4.08 -2.27
N ASP A 179 23.56 3.79 -1.56
CA ASP A 179 24.71 3.13 -2.19
C ASP A 179 24.26 1.73 -2.68
N LEU A 180 24.79 1.30 -3.82
CA LEU A 180 24.32 0.07 -4.49
C LEU A 180 24.52 -1.20 -3.64
N ASP A 181 25.52 -1.21 -2.77
CA ASP A 181 25.78 -2.29 -1.82
C ASP A 181 24.74 -2.33 -0.69
N ALA A 182 24.25 -1.17 -0.22
CA ALA A 182 23.18 -1.09 0.77
C ALA A 182 21.82 -1.54 0.22
N VAL A 183 21.62 -1.50 -1.10
CA VAL A 183 20.35 -1.92 -1.74
C VAL A 183 20.00 -3.37 -1.39
N ALA A 184 21.01 -4.23 -1.20
CA ALA A 184 20.86 -5.65 -0.89
C ALA A 184 20.03 -5.91 0.39
N ASP A 185 20.04 -4.98 1.34
CA ASP A 185 19.36 -5.09 2.64
C ASP A 185 17.99 -4.39 2.69
N LEU A 186 17.59 -3.70 1.61
CA LEU A 186 16.29 -3.02 1.54
C LEU A 186 15.14 -3.99 1.25
N ILE A 187 13.99 -3.74 1.87
CA ILE A 187 12.71 -4.29 1.40
C ILE A 187 12.41 -3.61 0.05
N ARG A 188 12.54 -4.36 -1.04
CA ARG A 188 12.48 -3.80 -2.40
C ARG A 188 11.64 -4.63 -3.34
N SER A 189 11.21 -4.00 -4.42
CA SER A 189 10.45 -4.62 -5.50
C SER A 189 11.36 -5.40 -6.44
N GLU A 190 10.76 -6.37 -7.12
CA GLU A 190 11.36 -7.10 -8.24
C GLU A 190 11.99 -6.14 -9.26
N LEU A 191 11.43 -4.94 -9.46
CA LEU A 191 11.97 -3.95 -10.38
C LEU A 191 13.38 -3.50 -10.03
N VAL A 192 13.71 -3.41 -8.74
CA VAL A 192 15.08 -3.08 -8.30
C VAL A 192 16.04 -4.19 -8.70
N ASP A 193 15.70 -5.45 -8.39
CA ASP A 193 16.54 -6.60 -8.73
C ASP A 193 16.73 -6.73 -10.25
N ARG A 194 15.66 -6.50 -11.03
CA ARG A 194 15.71 -6.51 -12.49
C ARG A 194 16.58 -5.38 -13.03
N GLY A 195 16.42 -4.15 -12.51
CA GLY A 195 17.24 -3.00 -12.89
C GLY A 195 18.73 -3.22 -12.61
N LEU A 196 19.08 -3.73 -11.42
CA LEU A 196 20.46 -4.07 -11.06
C LEU A 196 21.05 -5.13 -12.00
N ARG A 197 20.27 -6.16 -12.32
CA ARG A 197 20.72 -7.21 -13.24
C ARG A 197 20.91 -6.66 -14.66
N TYR A 198 20.01 -5.82 -15.15
CA TYR A 198 20.18 -5.13 -16.44
C TYR A 198 21.44 -4.24 -16.46
N LEU A 199 21.70 -3.52 -15.37
CA LEU A 199 22.90 -2.69 -15.24
C LEU A 199 24.19 -3.50 -15.26
N ALA A 200 24.19 -4.68 -14.62
CA ALA A 200 25.34 -5.58 -14.55
C ALA A 200 25.58 -6.35 -15.87
N ASP A 201 24.53 -6.98 -16.40
CA ASP A 201 24.65 -7.93 -17.53
C ASP A 201 24.68 -7.21 -18.89
N ARG A 202 24.00 -6.07 -19.01
CA ARG A 202 23.86 -5.27 -20.25
C ARG A 202 23.61 -6.13 -21.50
N PRO A 203 22.53 -6.92 -21.54
CA PRO A 203 22.30 -7.87 -22.62
C PRO A 203 22.13 -7.15 -23.96
N ALA A 204 22.83 -7.64 -25.01
CA ALA A 204 22.79 -7.03 -26.34
C ALA A 204 21.37 -6.96 -26.96
N THR A 205 20.49 -7.90 -26.60
CA THR A 205 19.10 -7.95 -27.06
C THR A 205 18.15 -7.10 -26.22
N GLY A 206 18.63 -6.47 -25.14
CA GLY A 206 17.79 -5.81 -24.15
C GLY A 206 16.94 -6.77 -23.31
N ASN A 207 17.18 -8.08 -23.38
CA ASN A 207 16.42 -9.10 -22.65
C ASN A 207 17.38 -9.97 -21.80
N LEU A 208 16.99 -10.24 -20.55
CA LEU A 208 17.79 -11.02 -19.58
C LEU A 208 17.64 -12.55 -19.70
N GLY A 209 16.85 -13.05 -20.65
CA GLY A 209 16.50 -14.47 -20.80
C GLY A 209 15.27 -14.85 -20.00
#